data_AF-A0A8S9W933-F1
#
_entry.id   AF-A0A8S9W933-F1
#
_cell.length_a   1.000
_cell.length_b   1.000
_cell.length_c   1.000
_cell.angle_alpha   90.00
_cell.angle_beta   90.00
_cell.angle_gamma   90.00
#
_symmetry.space_group_name_H-M   'P 1'
#
loop_
_entity.id
_entity.type
_entity.pdbx_description
1 polymer ?
#
loop_
_entity_poly.entity_id
_entity_poly.type
_entity_poly.pdbx_seq_one_letter_code
_entity_poly.pdbx_strand_id
1 'polypeptide(L)'
;MDNVQVRIGDEYINILKELSETLHSSRSEVIRRVMEEGIKDLRMKIAMEKYLDEEFSLCRAAEFADVSIQQMAKYLTQKGIPFFKQSVEETMRDAQEAEGWLSDADIN
;
A
#
# COMPACT_ATOMS: atom_id res chain seq x y z
N MET A 1 -23.46 -16.65 -1.40
CA MET A 1 -22.45 -16.58 -0.32
C MET A 1 -22.07 -18.01 -0.02
N ASP A 2 -20.76 -18.28 0.00
CA ASP A 2 -20.23 -19.61 0.30
C ASP A 2 -19.73 -19.67 1.75
N ASN A 3 -19.72 -20.87 2.33
CA ASN A 3 -19.27 -21.09 3.70
C ASN A 3 -17.81 -21.56 3.71
N VAL A 4 -17.01 -20.97 4.59
CA VAL A 4 -15.61 -21.32 4.79
C VAL A 4 -15.41 -21.77 6.24
N GLN A 5 -14.85 -22.97 6.45
CA GLN A 5 -14.53 -23.51 7.76
C GLN A 5 -13.01 -23.59 7.93
N VAL A 6 -12.47 -22.91 8.94
CA VAL A 6 -11.04 -22.83 9.22
C VAL A 6 -10.79 -23.15 10.69
N ARG A 7 -9.69 -23.82 10.98
CA ARG A 7 -9.20 -24.02 12.36
C ARG A 7 -8.34 -22.83 12.75
N ILE A 8 -8.67 -22.19 13.86
CA ILE A 8 -7.93 -21.07 14.43
C ILE A 8 -7.64 -21.37 15.90
N GLY A 9 -6.53 -20.82 16.42
CA GLY A 9 -6.15 -20.99 17.82
C GLY A 9 -7.14 -20.34 18.78
N ASP A 10 -7.21 -20.87 20.00
CA ASP A 10 -8.14 -20.40 21.04
C ASP A 10 -7.89 -18.92 21.40
N GLU A 11 -6.65 -18.45 21.27
CA GLU A 11 -6.26 -17.05 21.45
C GLU A 11 -7.01 -16.12 20.48
N TYR A 12 -7.16 -16.51 19.22
CA TYR A 12 -7.86 -15.71 18.22
C TYR A 12 -9.37 -15.78 18.41
N ILE A 13 -9.90 -16.91 18.89
CA ILE A 13 -11.32 -17.01 19.24
C ILE A 13 -11.68 -16.03 20.36
N ASN A 14 -10.82 -15.92 21.37
CA ASN A 14 -11.02 -14.99 22.47
C ASN A 14 -10.99 -13.53 21.99
N ILE A 15 -10.02 -13.17 21.13
CA ILE A 15 -9.94 -11.83 20.52
C ILE A 15 -11.21 -11.52 19.71
N LEU A 16 -11.67 -12.44 18.87
CA LEU A 16 -12.88 -12.25 18.07
C LEU A 16 -14.14 -12.08 18.94
N LYS A 17 -14.19 -12.76 20.08
CA LYS A 17 -15.28 -12.62 21.05
C LYS A 17 -15.27 -11.23 21.70
N GLU A 18 -14.11 -10.77 22.17
CA GLU A 18 -13.93 -9.43 22.74
C GLU A 18 -14.33 -8.34 21.74
N LEU A 19 -13.92 -8.48 20.48
CA LEU A 19 -14.29 -7.55 19.40
C LEU A 19 -15.80 -7.56 19.12
N SER A 20 -16.44 -8.73 19.14
CA SER A 20 -17.89 -8.87 18.95
C SER A 20 -18.67 -8.18 20.08
N GLU A 21 -18.21 -8.32 21.32
CA GLU A 21 -18.79 -7.65 22.48
C GLU A 21 -18.60 -6.13 22.40
N THR A 22 -17.39 -5.67 22.07
CA THR A 22 -17.03 -4.25 21.97
C THR A 22 -17.78 -3.53 20.85
N LEU A 23 -17.92 -4.16 19.70
CA LEU A 23 -18.57 -3.57 18.52
C LEU A 23 -20.09 -3.76 18.52
N HIS A 24 -20.64 -4.53 19.47
CA HIS A 24 -22.04 -4.94 19.49
C HIS A 24 -22.49 -5.60 18.17
N SER A 25 -21.57 -6.29 17.50
CA SER A 25 -21.78 -6.93 16.20
C SER A 25 -21.73 -8.45 16.33
N SER A 26 -22.31 -9.16 15.36
CA SER A 26 -22.21 -10.62 15.33
C SER A 26 -20.78 -11.09 15.07
N ARG A 27 -20.41 -12.27 15.58
CA ARG A 27 -19.09 -12.89 15.30
C ARG A 27 -18.79 -12.98 13.81
N SER A 28 -19.78 -13.33 12.98
CA SER A 28 -19.61 -13.43 11.53
C SER A 28 -19.32 -12.09 10.86
N GLU A 29 -19.89 -11.00 11.38
CA GLU A 29 -19.64 -9.65 10.90
C GLU A 29 -18.24 -9.16 11.26
N VAL A 30 -17.81 -9.39 12.51
CA VAL A 30 -16.44 -9.11 12.95
C VAL A 30 -15.43 -9.89 12.10
N ILE A 31 -15.65 -11.20 11.89
CA ILE A 31 -14.77 -12.02 11.05
C ILE A 31 -14.70 -11.48 9.62
N ARG A 32 -15.83 -11.12 9.02
CA ARG A 32 -15.84 -10.53 7.67
C ARG A 32 -15.03 -9.25 7.61
N ARG A 33 -15.20 -8.35 8.58
CA ARG A 33 -14.45 -7.09 8.65
C ARG A 33 -12.95 -7.32 8.77
N VAL A 34 -12.54 -8.23 9.66
CA VAL A 34 -11.13 -8.62 9.82
C VAL A 34 -10.57 -9.21 8.53
N MET A 35 -11.35 -10.04 7.84
CA MET A 35 -10.95 -10.62 6.56
C MET A 35 -10.81 -9.56 5.46
N GLU A 36 -11.74 -8.61 5.35
CA GLU A 36 -11.69 -7.52 4.38
C GLU A 36 -10.45 -6.64 4.59
N GLU A 37 -10.18 -6.26 5.83
CA GLU A 37 -8.98 -5.48 6.19
C GLU A 37 -7.70 -6.29 5.95
N GLY A 38 -7.68 -7.57 6.35
CA GLY A 38 -6.54 -8.46 6.16
C GLY A 38 -6.22 -8.74 4.69
N ILE A 39 -7.23 -8.91 3.83
CA ILE A 39 -7.05 -9.07 2.39
C ILE A 39 -6.44 -7.81 1.78
N LYS A 40 -6.94 -6.63 2.16
CA LYS A 40 -6.42 -5.36 1.67
C LYS A 40 -4.95 -5.17 2.05
N ASP A 41 -4.61 -5.44 3.31
CA ASP A 41 -3.24 -5.34 3.81
C ASP A 41 -2.30 -6.35 3.12
N LEU A 42 -2.76 -7.57 2.92
CA LEU A 42 -1.98 -8.61 2.24
C LEU A 42 -1.72 -8.25 0.78
N ARG A 43 -2.74 -7.79 0.05
CA ARG A 43 -2.60 -7.33 -1.34
C ARG A 43 -1.60 -6.18 -1.45
N MET A 44 -1.64 -5.23 -0.52
CA MET A 44 -0.71 -4.10 -0.49
C MET A 44 0.74 -4.53 -0.29
N LYS A 45 0.98 -5.46 0.65
CA LYS A 45 2.33 -6.00 0.91
C LYS A 45 2.87 -6.75 -0.32
N ILE A 46 2.09 -7.62 -0.91
CA ILE A 46 2.47 -8.37 -2.12
C ILE A 46 2.73 -7.41 -3.28
N ALA A 47 1.88 -6.39 -3.47
CA ALA A 47 2.08 -5.37 -4.51
C ALA A 47 3.41 -4.63 -4.36
N MET A 48 3.78 -4.29 -3.12
CA MET A 48 5.05 -3.64 -2.81
C MET A 48 6.24 -4.57 -3.09
N GLU A 49 6.20 -5.82 -2.64
CA GLU A 49 7.25 -6.81 -2.90
C GLU A 49 7.45 -7.00 -4.40
N LYS A 50 6.36 -7.18 -5.16
CA LYS A 50 6.39 -7.31 -6.62
C LYS A 50 6.89 -6.04 -7.33
N TYR A 51 6.66 -4.86 -6.76
CA TYR A 51 7.21 -3.61 -7.27
C TYR A 51 8.73 -3.53 -7.07
N LEU A 52 9.21 -3.95 -5.88
CA LEU A 52 10.64 -3.98 -5.56
C LEU A 52 11.41 -4.97 -6.44
N ASP A 53 10.81 -6.14 -6.71
CA ASP A 53 11.38 -7.17 -7.59
C ASP A 53 11.30 -6.80 -9.08
N GLU A 54 10.84 -5.59 -9.40
CA GLU A 54 10.61 -5.05 -10.75
C GLU A 54 9.61 -5.85 -11.59
N GLU A 55 8.87 -6.77 -10.99
CA GLU A 55 7.80 -7.52 -11.66
C GLU A 55 6.58 -6.63 -11.95
N PHE A 56 6.28 -5.69 -11.05
CA PHE A 56 5.19 -4.74 -11.21
C PHE A 56 5.70 -3.31 -11.43
N SER A 57 5.07 -2.61 -12.38
CA SER A 57 5.09 -1.15 -12.41
C SER A 57 4.28 -0.58 -11.24
N LEU A 58 4.47 0.71 -10.92
CA LEU A 58 3.67 1.38 -9.89
C LEU A 58 2.16 1.27 -10.19
N CYS A 59 1.77 1.43 -11.45
CA CYS A 59 0.38 1.30 -11.88
C CYS A 59 -0.14 -0.13 -11.68
N ARG A 60 0.65 -1.14 -12.05
CA ARG A 60 0.25 -2.54 -11.90
C ARG A 60 0.15 -2.94 -10.43
N ALA A 61 1.06 -2.44 -9.59
CA ALA A 61 1.01 -2.64 -8.14
C ALA A 61 -0.25 -2.01 -7.53
N ALA A 62 -0.60 -0.79 -7.94
CA ALA A 62 -1.82 -0.12 -7.50
C ALA A 62 -3.09 -0.88 -7.91
N GLU A 63 -3.15 -1.34 -9.17
CA GLU A 63 -4.24 -2.18 -9.68
C GLU A 63 -4.35 -3.51 -8.90
N PHE A 64 -3.22 -4.19 -8.68
CA PHE A 64 -3.19 -5.42 -7.90
C PHE A 64 -3.61 -5.21 -6.44
N ALA A 65 -3.29 -4.07 -5.84
CA ALA A 65 -3.70 -3.72 -4.49
C ALA A 65 -5.11 -3.12 -4.41
N ASP A 66 -5.78 -2.90 -5.55
CA ASP A 66 -7.09 -2.24 -5.66
C ASP A 66 -7.12 -0.87 -4.98
N VAL A 67 -6.13 -0.06 -5.33
CA VAL A 67 -5.99 1.33 -4.86
C VAL A 67 -5.63 2.26 -6.01
N SER A 68 -5.72 3.56 -5.76
CA SER A 68 -5.20 4.53 -6.73
C SER A 68 -3.67 4.48 -6.79
N ILE A 69 -3.11 4.89 -7.93
CA ILE A 69 -1.65 5.04 -8.12
C ILE A 69 -1.06 5.93 -7.02
N GLN A 70 -1.76 7.00 -6.65
CA GLN A 70 -1.34 7.92 -5.58
C GLN A 70 -1.27 7.22 -4.21
N GLN A 71 -2.24 6.37 -3.88
CA GLN A 71 -2.24 5.62 -2.63
C GLN A 71 -1.08 4.61 -2.58
N MET A 72 -0.80 3.94 -3.69
CA MET A 72 0.36 3.05 -3.80
C MET A 72 1.67 3.82 -3.65
N ALA A 73 1.83 4.95 -4.34
CA ALA A 73 3.02 5.80 -4.23
C ALA A 73 3.24 6.30 -2.80
N LYS A 74 2.16 6.71 -2.12
CA LYS A 74 2.21 7.11 -0.70
C LYS A 74 2.62 5.95 0.20
N TYR A 75 2.08 4.76 -0.04
CA TYR A 75 2.44 3.55 0.72
C TYR A 75 3.93 3.22 0.58
N LEU A 76 4.46 3.22 -0.65
CA LEU A 76 5.89 3.00 -0.91
C LEU A 76 6.76 4.06 -0.22
N THR A 77 6.39 5.34 -0.34
CA THR A 77 7.13 6.45 0.29
C THR A 77 7.18 6.31 1.81
N GLN A 78 6.07 5.93 2.45
CA GLN A 78 6.02 5.68 3.89
C GLN A 78 6.93 4.52 4.34
N LYS A 79 7.31 3.64 3.42
CA LYS A 79 8.25 2.54 3.63
C LYS A 79 9.69 2.87 3.19
N GLY A 80 9.95 4.12 2.78
CA GLY A 80 11.25 4.55 2.29
C GLY A 80 11.59 4.04 0.89
N ILE A 81 10.59 3.56 0.15
CA ILE A 81 10.77 3.04 -1.20
C ILE A 81 10.43 4.17 -2.20
N PRO A 82 11.38 4.60 -3.03
CA PRO A 82 11.09 5.58 -4.08
C PRO A 82 10.16 4.95 -5.11
N PHE A 83 9.08 5.65 -5.43
CA PHE A 83 8.13 5.21 -6.47
C PHE A 83 8.49 5.74 -7.86
N PHE A 84 9.40 6.72 -7.93
CA PHE A 84 10.00 7.23 -9.15
C PHE A 84 11.34 6.52 -9.34
N LYS A 85 11.47 5.79 -10.45
CA LYS A 85 12.74 5.20 -10.88
C LYS A 85 13.38 6.19 -11.84
N GLN A 86 14.14 7.13 -11.30
CA GLN A 86 14.97 8.05 -12.08
C GLN A 86 16.44 7.72 -11.80
N SER A 87 17.25 7.66 -12.85
CA SER A 87 18.69 7.50 -12.69
C SER A 87 19.30 8.75 -12.04
N VAL A 88 20.43 8.59 -11.34
CA VAL A 88 21.15 9.74 -10.78
C VAL A 88 21.53 10.72 -11.88
N GLU A 89 21.93 10.24 -13.07
CA GLU A 89 22.26 11.12 -14.19
C GLU A 89 21.07 11.92 -14.72
N GLU A 90 19.86 11.34 -14.76
CA GLU A 90 18.65 12.07 -15.12
C GLU A 90 18.27 13.09 -14.04
N THR A 91 18.29 12.70 -12.76
CA THR A 91 18.00 13.63 -11.66
C THR A 91 18.97 14.82 -11.65
N MET A 92 20.26 14.59 -11.92
CA MET A 92 21.25 15.68 -12.01
C MET A 92 21.01 16.59 -13.22
N ARG A 93 20.57 16.04 -14.36
CA ARG A 93 20.23 16.84 -15.55
C ARG A 93 19.03 17.73 -15.30
N ASP A 94 17.97 17.18 -14.70
CA ASP A 94 16.78 17.95 -14.34
C ASP A 94 17.13 19.08 -13.36
N ALA A 95 18.02 18.81 -12.40
CA ALA A 95 18.50 19.83 -11.46
C ALA A 95 19.28 20.96 -12.16
N GLN A 96 20.16 20.63 -13.11
CA GLN A 96 20.90 21.62 -13.89
C GLN A 96 19.98 22.47 -14.79
N GLU A 97 18.98 21.85 -15.41
CA GLU A 97 18.00 22.57 -16.23
C GLU A 97 17.19 23.55 -15.37
N ALA A 98 16.77 23.11 -14.17
CA ALA A 98 16.09 23.98 -13.21
C ALA A 98 16.97 25.14 -12.71
N GLU A 99 18.28 24.93 -12.50
CA GLU A 99 19.22 26.02 -12.20
C GLU A 99 19.31 27.04 -13.34
N GLY A 100 19.30 26.57 -14.60
CA GLY A 100 19.23 27.43 -15.78
C GLY A 100 17.98 28.31 -15.78
N TRP A 101 16.81 27.75 -15.43
CA TRP A 101 15.57 28.53 -15.34
C TRP A 101 15.64 29.64 -14.29
N LEU A 102 16.30 29.40 -13.16
CA LEU A 102 16.51 30.43 -12.14
C LEU A 102 17.44 31.54 -12.61
N SER A 103 18.47 31.20 -13.39
CA SER A 103 19.39 32.16 -13.99
C SER A 103 18.74 33.01 -15.09
N ASP A 104 17.84 32.41 -15.88
CA ASP A 104 17.15 33.08 -16.99
C ASP A 104 15.93 33.90 -16.53
N ALA A 105 15.38 33.62 -15.35
CA ALA A 105 14.20 34.29 -14.82
C ALA A 105 14.46 35.69 -14.22
N ASP A 106 15.71 36.17 -14.18
CA ASP A 106 16.08 37.50 -13.65
C ASP A 106 15.43 37.82 -12.29
N ILE A 107 15.33 36.81 -11.41
CA ILE A 107 14.89 37.00 -10.02
C ILE A 107 16.13 37.41 -9.20
N ASN A 108 16.56 38.66 -9.37
CA ASN A 108 17.40 39.38 -8.41
C ASN A 108 16.54 39.99 -7.29
#